data_AF-A0A0J7KND4-F1
#
_entry.id   AF-A0A0J7KND4-F1
#
_cell.length_a   1.000
_cell.length_b   1.000
_cell.length_c   1.000
_cell.angle_alpha   90.00
_cell.angle_beta   90.00
_cell.angle_gamma   90.00
#
_symmetry.space_group_name_H-M   'P 1'
#
loop_
_entity.id
_entity.type
_entity.pdbx_description
1 polymer ?
#
loop_
_entity_poly.entity_id
_entity_poly.type
_entity_poly.pdbx_seq_one_letter_code
_entity_poly.pdbx_strand_id
1 'polypeptide(L)'
;MTRLVGCNRARSTAYHPQTNGMMERLHRTLETAIRCQESEEWTNALKTALLGLRIALKEDLKCSPAELVYGTILRIPGEFIFENLDAANPQIYVERFRRYTQNLRPTPSSHHRKTKLFTH
;
A
#
# COMPACT_ATOMS: atom_id res chain seq x y z
N MET A 1 29.18 -10.22 -27.25
CA MET A 1 28.70 -10.36 -25.86
C MET A 1 27.49 -11.30 -25.73
N THR A 2 26.39 -11.12 -26.46
CA THR A 2 25.18 -11.99 -26.35
C THR A 2 25.43 -13.48 -26.57
N ARG A 3 26.31 -13.85 -27.52
CA ARG A 3 26.70 -15.25 -27.77
C ARG A 3 27.49 -15.90 -26.62
N LEU A 4 28.16 -15.10 -25.78
CA LEU A 4 28.94 -15.61 -24.64
C LEU A 4 28.05 -16.02 -23.46
N VAL A 5 26.89 -15.38 -23.31
CA VAL A 5 25.93 -15.63 -22.22
C VAL A 5 24.70 -16.42 -22.68
N GLY A 6 24.69 -16.91 -23.93
CA GLY A 6 23.57 -17.66 -24.50
C GLY A 6 22.30 -16.83 -24.73
N CYS A 7 22.38 -15.49 -24.72
CA CYS A 7 21.20 -14.64 -24.85
C CYS A 7 20.82 -14.40 -26.32
N ASN A 8 19.54 -14.60 -26.64
CA ASN A 8 18.96 -14.25 -27.92
C ASN A 8 18.53 -12.78 -27.93
N ARG A 9 19.07 -11.98 -28.86
CA ARG A 9 18.72 -10.57 -29.00
C ARG A 9 17.50 -10.40 -29.90
N ALA A 10 16.36 -10.07 -29.31
CA ALA A 10 15.20 -9.57 -30.06
C ALA A 10 15.40 -8.08 -30.42
N ARG A 11 14.98 -7.67 -31.62
CA ARG A 11 14.96 -6.25 -32.02
C ARG A 11 13.52 -5.82 -32.26
N SER A 12 13.14 -4.68 -31.73
CA SER A 12 11.90 -4.00 -32.12
C SER A 12 12.06 -3.45 -33.54
N THR A 13 11.09 -3.72 -34.40
CA THR A 13 11.01 -3.08 -35.73
C THR A 13 10.47 -1.67 -35.60
N ALA A 14 10.81 -0.79 -36.55
CA ALA A 14 10.20 0.53 -36.62
C ALA A 14 8.67 0.40 -36.72
N TYR A 15 7.94 1.30 -36.05
CA TYR A 15 6.47 1.33 -36.00
C TYR A 15 5.77 0.14 -35.31
N HIS A 16 6.49 -0.68 -34.53
CA HIS A 16 5.88 -1.76 -33.72
C HIS A 16 6.10 -1.54 -32.21
N PRO A 17 5.36 -0.60 -31.58
CA PRO A 17 5.54 -0.24 -30.17
C PRO A 17 5.14 -1.37 -29.20
N GLN A 18 4.33 -2.34 -29.65
CA GLN A 18 3.84 -3.43 -28.80
C GLN A 18 4.97 -4.32 -28.27
N THR A 19 6.06 -4.49 -29.02
CA THR A 19 7.22 -5.31 -28.61
C THR A 19 7.86 -4.80 -27.31
N ASN A 20 7.83 -3.49 -27.07
CA ASN A 20 8.49 -2.89 -25.91
C ASN A 20 7.52 -2.22 -24.92
N GLY A 21 6.23 -2.23 -25.22
CA GLY A 21 5.22 -1.48 -24.45
C GLY A 21 5.14 -1.86 -22.97
N MET A 22 5.44 -3.11 -22.59
CA MET A 22 5.49 -3.49 -21.17
C MET A 22 6.64 -2.80 -20.43
N MET A 23 7.84 -2.80 -21.02
CA MET A 23 9.01 -2.14 -20.44
C MET A 23 8.84 -0.63 -20.40
N GLU A 24 8.25 -0.04 -21.44
CA GLU A 24 7.96 1.41 -21.47
C GLU A 24 6.97 1.83 -20.39
N ARG A 25 5.92 1.02 -20.13
CA ARG A 25 4.99 1.26 -19.01
C ARG A 25 5.71 1.16 -17.67
N LEU A 26 6.53 0.13 -17.48
CA LEU A 26 7.31 -0.04 -16.25
C LEU A 26 8.26 1.15 -16.01
N HIS A 27 8.97 1.59 -17.06
CA HIS A 27 9.86 2.75 -17.00
C HIS A 27 9.09 4.02 -16.62
N ARG A 28 7.92 4.26 -17.21
CA ARG A 28 7.08 5.41 -16.85
C ARG A 28 6.69 5.38 -15.37
N THR A 29 6.23 4.23 -14.87
CA THR A 29 5.89 4.10 -13.44
C THR A 29 7.11 4.34 -12.55
N LEU A 30 8.27 3.81 -12.93
CA LEU A 30 9.52 4.01 -12.20
C LEU A 30 9.94 5.48 -12.15
N GLU A 31 9.94 6.17 -13.30
CA GLU A 31 10.24 7.60 -13.37
C GLU A 31 9.29 8.42 -12.49
N THR A 32 8.00 8.08 -12.50
CA THR A 32 7.00 8.75 -11.67
C THR A 32 7.30 8.55 -10.18
N ALA A 33 7.59 7.31 -9.78
CA ALA A 33 7.93 6.98 -8.39
C ALA A 33 9.21 7.70 -7.90
N ILE A 34 10.23 7.82 -8.76
CA ILE A 34 11.45 8.56 -8.43
C ILE A 34 11.16 10.05 -8.32
N ARG A 35 10.38 10.64 -9.23
CA ARG A 35 10.00 12.07 -9.18
C ARG A 35 9.17 12.42 -7.95
N CYS A 36 8.39 11.49 -7.41
CA CYS A 36 7.66 11.70 -6.16
C CYS A 36 8.56 11.81 -4.93
N GLN A 37 9.80 11.31 -5.01
CA GLN A 37 10.79 11.45 -3.94
C GLN A 37 11.53 12.79 -4.14
N GLU A 38 11.27 13.77 -3.28
CA GLU A 38 11.91 15.11 -3.30
C GLU A 38 13.35 15.06 -2.74
N SER A 39 14.18 14.16 -3.28
CA SER A 39 15.54 13.90 -2.83
C SER A 39 16.54 14.21 -3.95
N GLU A 40 17.60 14.96 -3.64
CA GLU A 40 18.75 15.17 -4.55
C GLU A 40 19.43 13.83 -4.92
N GLU A 41 19.42 12.86 -4.01
CA GLU A 41 20.01 11.54 -4.19
C GLU A 41 19.03 10.54 -4.84
N TRP A 42 18.83 10.67 -6.15
CA TRP A 42 17.93 9.80 -6.92
C TRP A 42 18.29 8.30 -6.87
N THR A 43 19.55 7.96 -6.59
CA THR A 43 20.03 6.57 -6.51
C THR A 43 19.47 5.83 -5.28
N ASN A 44 19.27 6.55 -4.17
CA ASN A 44 18.61 6.01 -2.98
C ASN A 44 17.11 5.89 -3.21
N ALA A 45 16.50 6.89 -3.86
CA ALA A 45 15.10 6.84 -4.29
C ALA A 45 14.83 5.65 -5.22
N LEU A 46 15.75 5.35 -6.14
CA LEU A 46 15.66 4.21 -7.06
C LEU A 46 15.52 2.88 -6.32
N LYS A 47 16.33 2.63 -5.29
CA LYS A 47 16.27 1.38 -4.52
C LYS A 47 14.90 1.21 -3.85
N THR A 48 14.40 2.27 -3.24
CA THR A 48 13.09 2.28 -2.58
C THR A 48 11.95 2.12 -3.60
N ALA A 49 12.01 2.84 -4.72
CA ALA A 49 11.01 2.74 -5.79
C ALA A 49 10.96 1.33 -6.39
N LEU A 50 12.12 0.72 -6.67
CA LEU A 50 12.19 -0.66 -7.17
C LEU A 50 11.67 -1.67 -6.14
N LEU A 51 11.94 -1.47 -4.86
CA LEU A 51 11.38 -2.31 -3.79
C LEU A 51 9.85 -2.21 -3.78
N GLY A 52 9.32 -0.98 -3.78
CA GLY A 52 7.88 -0.72 -3.84
C GLY A 52 7.21 -1.40 -5.04
N LEU A 53 7.80 -1.28 -6.24
CA LEU A 53 7.28 -1.92 -7.45
C LEU A 53 7.32 -3.45 -7.39
N ARG A 54 8.25 -4.05 -6.64
CA ARG A 54 8.37 -5.51 -6.50
C ARG A 54 7.37 -6.08 -5.51
N ILE A 55 7.04 -5.35 -4.45
CA ILE A 55 6.09 -5.80 -3.42
C ILE A 55 4.64 -5.37 -3.72
N ALA A 56 4.45 -4.36 -4.57
CA ALA A 56 3.12 -3.89 -4.92
C ALA A 56 2.28 -5.02 -5.56
N LEU A 57 1.11 -5.24 -4.98
CA LEU A 57 0.14 -6.20 -5.52
C LEU A 57 -0.37 -5.67 -6.85
N LYS A 58 -0.18 -6.45 -7.91
CA LYS A 58 -0.73 -6.12 -9.22
C LYS A 58 -2.13 -6.71 -9.32
N GLU A 59 -3.16 -5.87 -9.34
CA GLU A 59 -4.57 -6.29 -9.33
C GLU A 59 -4.90 -7.28 -10.46
N ASP A 60 -4.36 -7.06 -11.67
CA ASP A 60 -4.53 -7.96 -12.82
C ASP A 60 -4.08 -9.40 -12.53
N LEU A 61 -3.01 -9.54 -11.75
CA LEU A 61 -2.37 -10.83 -11.43
C LEU A 61 -2.77 -11.35 -10.06
N LYS A 62 -3.42 -10.51 -9.24
CA LYS A 62 -3.70 -10.74 -7.80
C LYS A 62 -2.46 -11.18 -7.01
N CYS A 63 -1.28 -10.76 -7.46
CA CYS A 63 0.02 -11.21 -6.97
C CYS A 63 1.07 -10.11 -7.23
N SER A 64 2.06 -10.01 -6.36
CA SER A 64 3.20 -9.11 -6.51
C SER A 64 4.32 -9.76 -7.34
N PRO A 65 5.15 -8.96 -8.04
CA PRO A 65 6.32 -9.50 -8.74
C PRO A 65 7.29 -10.29 -7.85
N ALA A 66 7.45 -9.88 -6.58
CA ALA A 66 8.29 -10.60 -5.63
C ALA A 66 7.70 -11.99 -5.30
N GLU A 67 6.39 -12.08 -5.08
CA GLU A 67 5.72 -13.37 -4.85
C GLU A 67 5.82 -14.28 -6.08
N LEU A 68 5.71 -13.75 -7.30
CA LEU A 68 5.87 -14.55 -8.52
C LEU A 68 7.27 -15.14 -8.68
N VAL A 69 8.31 -14.42 -8.23
CA VAL A 69 9.70 -14.86 -8.34
C VAL A 69 10.09 -15.81 -7.21
N TYR A 70 9.66 -15.52 -5.99
CA TYR A 70 10.10 -16.26 -4.79
C TYR A 70 9.08 -17.28 -4.29
N GLY A 71 7.84 -17.25 -4.77
CA GLY A 71 6.76 -18.11 -4.31
C GLY A 71 6.20 -17.76 -2.94
N THR A 72 6.67 -16.67 -2.32
CA THR A 72 6.29 -16.24 -0.96
C THR A 72 6.20 -14.73 -0.87
N ILE A 73 5.37 -14.24 0.06
CA ILE A 73 5.25 -12.81 0.36
C ILE A 73 6.57 -12.32 0.96
N LEU A 74 7.16 -11.30 0.35
CA LEU A 74 8.42 -10.71 0.82
C LEU A 74 8.17 -9.81 2.02
N ARG A 75 8.72 -10.14 3.19
CA ARG A 75 8.67 -9.28 4.37
C ARG A 75 9.71 -8.16 4.29
N ILE A 76 9.27 -6.90 4.34
CA ILE A 76 10.20 -5.76 4.41
C ILE A 76 10.41 -5.28 5.86
N PRO A 77 11.62 -4.81 6.21
CA PRO A 77 11.85 -4.17 7.51
C PRO A 77 10.91 -2.96 7.69
N GLY A 78 10.08 -2.98 8.74
CA GLY A 78 9.07 -1.95 8.98
C GLY A 78 7.67 -2.27 8.45
N GLU A 79 7.47 -3.45 7.85
CA GLU A 79 6.13 -3.94 7.50
C GLU A 79 5.37 -4.33 8.76
N PHE A 80 4.42 -3.49 9.18
CA PHE A 80 3.47 -3.84 10.23
C PHE A 80 2.36 -4.69 9.62
N ILE A 81 2.61 -6.00 9.54
CA ILE A 81 1.54 -6.96 9.30
C ILE A 81 0.74 -7.01 10.60
N PHE A 82 -0.37 -6.28 10.66
CA PHE A 82 -1.41 -6.59 11.63
C PHE A 82 -1.99 -7.94 11.20
N GLU A 83 -1.36 -9.04 11.63
CA GLU A 83 -2.04 -10.31 11.68
C GLU A 83 -3.30 -10.05 12.50
N ASN A 84 -4.44 -10.08 11.84
CA ASN A 84 -5.72 -9.80 12.46
C ASN A 84 -6.11 -11.02 13.31
N LEU A 85 -5.25 -11.38 14.27
CA LEU A 85 -5.45 -12.45 15.24
C LEU A 85 -6.69 -12.17 16.10
N ASP A 86 -7.08 -10.90 16.20
CA ASP A 86 -8.27 -10.45 16.93
C ASP A 86 -9.56 -10.41 16.08
N ALA A 87 -9.49 -10.45 14.73
CA ALA A 87 -10.70 -10.42 13.90
C ALA A 87 -11.55 -11.68 13.98
N ALA A 88 -11.01 -12.77 14.54
CA ALA A 88 -11.75 -14.02 14.69
C ALA A 88 -12.60 -14.09 15.97
N ASN A 89 -12.39 -13.20 16.96
CA ASN A 89 -13.16 -13.24 18.20
C ASN A 89 -13.92 -11.91 18.46
N PRO A 90 -15.21 -11.83 18.09
CA PRO A 90 -16.03 -10.63 18.34
C PRO A 90 -16.11 -10.25 19.82
N GLN A 91 -15.84 -11.19 20.75
CA GLN A 91 -15.81 -10.90 22.19
C GLN A 91 -14.63 -10.00 22.58
N ILE A 92 -13.47 -10.14 21.93
CA ILE A 92 -12.29 -9.30 22.18
C ILE A 92 -12.57 -7.86 21.72
N TYR A 93 -13.21 -7.69 20.57
CA TYR A 93 -13.64 -6.38 20.09
C TYR A 93 -14.64 -5.72 21.04
N VAL A 94 -15.68 -6.46 21.47
CA VAL A 94 -16.70 -5.95 22.40
C VAL A 94 -16.09 -5.57 23.74
N GLU A 95 -15.17 -6.38 24.28
CA GLU A 95 -14.50 -6.08 25.55
C GLU A 95 -13.60 -4.83 25.45
N ARG A 96 -12.85 -4.69 24.34
CA ARG A 96 -12.04 -3.48 24.08
C ARG A 96 -12.91 -2.24 23.92
N PHE A 97 -14.02 -2.35 23.19
CA PHE A 97 -14.99 -1.28 23.01
C PHE A 97 -15.63 -0.87 24.35
N ARG A 98 -16.06 -1.84 25.16
CA ARG A 98 -16.65 -1.60 26.47
C ARG A 98 -15.69 -0.85 27.38
N ARG A 99 -14.42 -1.28 27.45
CA ARG A 99 -13.37 -0.59 28.23
C ARG A 99 -13.14 0.84 27.75
N TYR A 100 -13.16 1.08 26.43
CA TYR A 100 -13.07 2.42 25.87
C TYR A 100 -14.26 3.30 26.29
N THR A 101 -15.50 2.80 26.12
CA THR A 101 -16.71 3.55 26.50
C THR A 101 -16.82 3.83 28.00
N GLN A 102 -16.29 2.95 28.86
CA GLN A 102 -16.24 3.16 30.31
C GLN A 102 -15.28 4.29 30.72
N ASN A 103 -14.22 4.52 29.93
CA ASN A 103 -13.26 5.59 30.17
C ASN A 103 -13.72 6.94 29.59
N LEU A 104 -14.75 6.94 28.74
CA LEU A 104 -15.37 8.18 28.29
C LEU A 104 -16.20 8.76 29.44
N ARG A 105 -15.77 9.91 29.96
CA ARG A 105 -16.57 10.66 30.93
C ARG A 105 -17.83 11.19 30.23
N PRO A 106 -19.03 10.95 30.76
CA PRO A 106 -20.24 11.56 30.23
C PRO A 106 -20.10 13.08 30.32
N THR A 107 -20.09 13.76 29.19
CA THR A 107 -20.25 15.22 29.16
C THR A 107 -21.72 15.51 29.47
N PRO A 108 -22.04 16.38 30.45
CA PRO A 108 -23.42 16.74 30.72
C PRO A 108 -24.05 17.29 29.44
N SER A 109 -25.15 16.68 29.00
CA SER A 109 -25.92 17.20 27.87
C SER A 109 -26.45 18.58 28.24
N SER A 110 -26.26 19.56 27.37
CA SER A 110 -26.82 20.90 27.55
C SER A 110 -28.33 20.80 27.57
N HIS A 111 -28.92 20.83 28.77
CA HIS A 111 -30.35 20.73 28.96
C HIS A 111 -30.99 22.10 28.67
N HIS A 112 -31.21 22.42 27.40
CA HIS A 112 -31.96 23.61 26.98
C HIS A 112 -33.46 23.45 27.23
N ARG A 113 -33.87 23.16 28.47
CA ARG A 113 -35.28 23.26 28.88
C ARG A 113 -35.49 24.64 29.52
N LYS A 114 -35.95 25.60 28.72
CA LYS A 114 -36.54 26.84 29.25
C LYS A 114 -37.90 26.48 29.86
N THR A 115 -37.94 26.29 31.18
CA THR A 115 -39.21 26.23 31.91
C THR A 115 -39.87 27.60 31.79
N LYS A 116 -40.84 27.75 30.89
CA LYS A 116 -41.74 28.91 30.93
C LYS A 116 -42.64 28.72 32.15
N LEU A 117 -42.35 29.46 33.23
CA LEU A 117 -43.32 29.66 34.30
C LEU A 117 -44.47 30.46 33.71
N PHE A 118 -45.65 29.85 33.59
CA PHE A 118 -46.89 30.57 33.34
C PHE A 118 -47.37 31.12 34.68
N THR A 119 -47.22 32.42 34.89
CA THR A 119 -47.95 33.15 35.95
C THR A 119 -49.27 33.65 35.37
N HIS A 120 -50.34 33.37 36.10
CA HIS A 120 -51.74 33.68 35.78
C HIS A 120 -52.08 35.16 36.01
#